data_AF-A0A521UH66-F1
#
_entry.id   AF-A0A521UH66-F1
#
_cell.length_a   1.000
_cell.length_b   1.000
_cell.length_c   1.000
_cell.angle_alpha   90.00
_cell.angle_beta   90.00
_cell.angle_gamma   90.00
#
_symmetry.space_group_name_H-M   'P 1'
#
loop_
_entity.id
_entity.type
_entity.pdbx_description
1 polymer ?
#
loop_
_entity_poly.entity_id
_entity_poly.type
_entity_poly.pdbx_seq_one_letter_code
_entity_poly.pdbx_strand_id
1 'polypeptide(L)'
;MRRALGLLLSTVLLGGCDDATEGERLGVYSVIATRTQDTCGSQLSGKVQRAQFNVVLSLRQGVLQWTPAGANAASGTYNVFQGTFRIAVEASTQMIAPDRRREFPGCVLRRVDVIEGAVTSSADAGAMANVDAGTVLTGFQAQETIAYGTESGDCSPLIGVGGGQAFALPCTVGYRMEATRVGP
;
A
#
# COMPACT_ATOMS: atom_id res chain seq x y z
N MET A 1 -40.56 36.28 -39.71
CA MET A 1 -39.19 35.71 -39.91
C MET A 1 -38.80 34.98 -38.63
N ARG A 2 -38.54 33.67 -38.72
CA ARG A 2 -38.17 32.79 -37.60
C ARG A 2 -36.67 32.93 -37.32
N ARG A 3 -36.27 33.06 -36.04
CA ARG A 3 -34.95 32.63 -35.56
C ARG A 3 -35.09 32.01 -34.18
N ALA A 4 -34.87 30.70 -34.14
CA ALA A 4 -34.63 29.91 -32.95
C ALA A 4 -33.12 29.90 -32.67
N LEU A 5 -32.75 30.09 -31.42
CA LEU A 5 -31.42 29.82 -30.83
C LEU A 5 -31.78 29.43 -29.40
N GLY A 6 -31.73 28.17 -28.97
CA GLY A 6 -30.62 27.22 -29.09
C GLY A 6 -30.11 26.96 -27.67
N LEU A 7 -30.93 26.30 -26.85
CA LEU A 7 -30.57 25.83 -25.51
C LEU A 7 -29.45 24.79 -25.65
N LEU A 8 -28.26 25.10 -25.16
CA LEU A 8 -27.21 24.10 -24.94
C LEU A 8 -27.42 23.51 -23.53
N LEU A 9 -28.01 22.32 -23.50
CA LEU A 9 -27.93 21.38 -22.38
C LEU A 9 -26.48 20.95 -22.23
N SER A 10 -25.80 21.42 -21.18
CA SER A 10 -24.55 20.83 -20.71
C SER A 10 -24.87 19.72 -19.71
N THR A 11 -25.04 18.50 -20.23
CA THR A 11 -25.02 17.26 -19.45
C THR A 11 -23.64 17.09 -18.82
N VAL A 12 -23.51 17.46 -17.54
CA VAL A 12 -22.38 17.07 -16.70
C VAL A 12 -22.60 15.60 -16.31
N LEU A 13 -22.18 14.71 -17.19
CA LEU A 13 -21.76 13.36 -16.85
C LEU A 13 -20.26 13.45 -16.57
N LEU A 14 -19.82 13.12 -15.36
CA LEU A 14 -18.51 12.50 -15.03
C LEU A 14 -18.21 12.73 -13.55
N GLY A 15 -18.34 11.65 -12.79
CA GLY A 15 -18.04 11.56 -11.37
C GLY A 15 -18.63 10.29 -10.79
N GLY A 16 -18.58 9.18 -11.55
CA GLY A 16 -18.78 7.88 -10.95
C GLY A 16 -17.64 7.69 -9.96
N CYS A 17 -17.94 7.83 -8.67
CA CYS A 17 -17.21 7.09 -7.67
C CYS A 17 -17.30 5.63 -8.12
N ASP A 18 -16.19 5.03 -8.52
CA ASP A 18 -16.10 3.59 -8.60
C ASP A 18 -16.31 3.10 -7.16
N ASP A 19 -17.57 2.85 -6.82
CA ASP A 19 -17.93 2.01 -5.71
C ASP A 19 -17.29 0.66 -6.03
N ALA A 20 -16.14 0.41 -5.39
CA ALA A 20 -15.42 -0.83 -5.48
C ALA A 20 -16.40 -1.96 -5.14
N THR A 21 -16.94 -2.64 -6.15
CA THR A 21 -17.53 -3.96 -5.94
C THR A 21 -16.41 -4.83 -5.40
N GLU A 22 -16.43 -5.05 -4.09
CA GLU A 22 -15.44 -5.82 -3.35
C GLU A 22 -15.23 -7.17 -4.06
N GLY A 23 -13.97 -7.56 -4.29
CA GLY A 23 -13.65 -8.91 -4.76
C GLY A 23 -14.12 -9.98 -3.77
N GLU A 24 -13.96 -11.26 -4.12
CA GLU A 24 -14.23 -12.35 -3.18
C GLU A 24 -13.36 -12.17 -1.94
N ARG A 25 -14.01 -12.02 -0.78
CA ARG A 25 -13.33 -11.75 0.48
C ARG A 25 -12.65 -13.02 0.99
N LEU A 26 -11.32 -12.94 1.15
CA LEU A 26 -10.51 -14.03 1.65
C LEU A 26 -10.45 -14.06 3.18
N GLY A 27 -10.70 -12.93 3.86
CA GLY A 27 -10.70 -12.85 5.31
C GLY A 27 -10.28 -11.50 5.87
N VAL A 28 -10.47 -11.33 7.19
CA VAL A 28 -9.75 -10.35 8.01
C VAL A 28 -8.56 -11.03 8.65
N TYR A 29 -7.39 -10.39 8.58
CA TYR A 29 -6.14 -10.90 9.13
C TYR A 29 -5.58 -9.92 10.15
N SER A 30 -5.19 -10.41 11.32
CA SER A 30 -4.37 -9.65 12.26
C SER A 30 -2.91 -9.84 11.91
N VAL A 31 -2.25 -8.75 11.54
CA VAL A 31 -0.86 -8.70 11.08
C VAL A 31 0.02 -8.19 12.20
N ILE A 32 1.12 -8.88 12.43
CA ILE A 32 2.21 -8.42 13.29
C ILE A 32 3.41 -8.15 12.39
N ALA A 33 3.75 -6.88 12.21
CA ALA A 33 4.93 -6.44 11.46
C ALA A 33 6.07 -6.16 12.44
N THR A 34 7.23 -6.78 12.22
CA THR A 34 8.45 -6.58 13.02
C THR A 34 9.54 -6.06 12.11
N ARG A 35 10.15 -4.94 12.47
CA ARG A 35 11.19 -4.32 11.66
C ARG A 35 12.44 -5.18 11.62
N THR A 36 12.96 -5.41 10.43
CA THR A 36 14.18 -6.19 10.17
C THR A 36 15.35 -5.33 9.68
N GLN A 37 15.05 -4.20 9.05
CA GLN A 37 16.05 -3.28 8.50
C GLN A 37 15.60 -1.83 8.65
N ASP A 38 16.56 -0.94 8.87
CA ASP A 38 16.38 0.50 8.78
C ASP A 38 17.68 1.17 8.35
N THR A 39 17.68 1.77 7.16
CA THR A 39 18.78 2.59 6.65
C THR A 39 18.44 4.08 6.64
N CYS A 40 17.20 4.45 6.99
CA CYS A 40 16.74 5.83 7.15
C CYS A 40 17.20 6.43 8.48
N GLY A 41 17.57 5.57 9.42
CA GLY A 41 18.13 5.88 10.72
C GLY A 41 17.07 6.18 11.78
N SER A 42 17.54 6.18 13.04
CA SER A 42 16.69 6.03 14.23
C SER A 42 15.69 7.16 14.49
N GLN A 43 15.78 8.30 13.81
CA GLN A 43 14.92 9.47 14.05
C GLN A 43 13.63 9.44 13.22
N LEU A 44 13.66 8.78 12.05
CA LEU A 44 12.50 8.67 11.16
C LEU A 44 11.65 7.45 11.51
N SER A 45 12.31 6.34 11.86
CA SER A 45 11.66 5.05 12.12
C SER A 45 11.57 4.69 13.61
N GLY A 46 12.31 5.36 14.49
CA GLY A 46 12.68 4.87 15.84
C GLY A 46 11.54 4.49 16.78
N LYS A 47 10.28 4.73 16.40
CA LYS A 47 9.11 4.46 17.23
C LYS A 47 8.37 3.16 16.92
N VAL A 48 8.52 2.57 15.73
CA VAL A 48 7.73 1.36 15.36
C VAL A 48 8.67 0.22 15.00
N GLN A 49 9.27 -0.38 16.03
CA GLN A 49 9.89 -1.70 15.89
C GLN A 49 8.81 -2.70 15.50
N ARG A 50 7.73 -2.75 16.28
CA ARG A 50 6.64 -3.69 16.08
C ARG A 50 5.32 -2.94 15.90
N ALA A 51 4.57 -3.30 14.86
CA ALA A 51 3.21 -2.84 14.64
C ALA A 51 2.24 -4.02 14.65
N GLN A 52 1.03 -3.77 15.11
CA GLN A 52 -0.09 -4.70 14.96
C GLN A 52 -1.27 -3.96 14.34
N PHE A 53 -1.84 -4.53 13.29
CA PHE A 53 -2.97 -3.95 12.57
C PHE A 53 -3.79 -5.05 11.90
N ASN A 54 -5.01 -4.72 11.51
CA ASN A 54 -5.86 -5.65 10.76
C ASN A 54 -5.92 -5.25 9.30
N VAL A 55 -5.98 -6.25 8.41
CA VAL A 55 -6.18 -6.07 6.97
C VAL A 55 -7.29 -6.98 6.47
N VAL A 56 -8.07 -6.49 5.53
CA VAL A 56 -8.98 -7.31 4.73
C VAL A 56 -8.26 -7.67 3.45
N LEU A 57 -8.21 -8.96 3.13
CA LEU A 57 -7.76 -9.44 1.83
C LEU A 57 -8.96 -9.86 0.99
N SER A 58 -9.01 -9.40 -0.26
CA SER A 58 -10.02 -9.81 -1.24
C SER A 58 -9.35 -10.13 -2.57
N LEU A 59 -9.93 -11.03 -3.36
CA LEU A 59 -9.40 -11.46 -4.65
C LEU A 59 -10.42 -11.19 -5.77
N ARG A 60 -9.98 -10.54 -6.85
CA ARG A 60 -10.79 -10.33 -8.04
C ARG A 60 -9.95 -10.57 -9.29
N GLN A 61 -10.29 -11.59 -10.07
CA GLN A 61 -9.64 -11.86 -11.36
C GLN A 61 -8.09 -11.91 -11.28
N GLY A 62 -7.54 -12.53 -10.22
CA GLY A 62 -6.09 -12.61 -9.99
C GLY A 62 -5.45 -11.36 -9.36
N VAL A 63 -6.23 -10.31 -9.10
CA VAL A 63 -5.80 -9.11 -8.38
C VAL A 63 -6.13 -9.26 -6.90
N LEU A 64 -5.10 -9.22 -6.06
CA LEU A 64 -5.26 -9.17 -4.61
C LEU A 64 -5.50 -7.72 -4.19
N GLN A 65 -6.55 -7.49 -3.42
CA GLN A 65 -6.79 -6.24 -2.72
C GLN A 65 -6.40 -6.39 -1.26
N TRP A 66 -5.56 -5.48 -0.79
CA TRP A 66 -5.12 -5.34 0.59
C TRP A 66 -5.70 -4.06 1.17
N THR A 67 -6.61 -4.19 2.12
CA THR A 67 -7.32 -3.04 2.70
C THR A 67 -7.01 -2.95 4.20
N PRO A 68 -6.09 -2.07 4.62
CA PRO A 68 -5.86 -1.82 6.03
C PRO A 68 -7.08 -1.14 6.67
N ALA A 69 -7.33 -1.42 7.95
CA ALA A 69 -8.41 -0.76 8.67
C ALA A 69 -8.23 0.77 8.66
N GLY A 70 -9.21 1.51 8.15
CA GLY A 70 -9.20 2.97 8.09
C GLY A 70 -8.31 3.59 7.00
N ALA A 71 -7.85 2.79 6.04
CA ALA A 71 -7.05 3.26 4.90
C ALA A 71 -7.61 2.77 3.56
N ASN A 72 -7.13 3.36 2.46
CA ASN A 72 -7.50 2.95 1.11
C ASN A 72 -6.91 1.58 0.77
N ALA A 73 -7.62 0.82 -0.07
CA ALA A 73 -7.14 -0.46 -0.58
C ALA A 73 -5.93 -0.27 -1.50
N ALA A 74 -4.92 -1.12 -1.32
CA ALA A 74 -3.82 -1.33 -2.24
C ALA A 74 -4.10 -2.57 -3.10
N SER A 75 -3.72 -2.53 -4.38
CA SER A 75 -3.90 -3.67 -5.29
C SER A 75 -2.55 -4.28 -5.68
N GLY A 76 -2.55 -5.59 -5.87
CA GLY A 76 -1.38 -6.37 -6.23
C GLY A 76 -1.72 -7.61 -7.04
N THR A 77 -0.72 -8.41 -7.34
CA THR A 77 -0.87 -9.68 -8.05
C THR A 77 -0.97 -10.83 -7.06
N TYR A 78 -1.81 -11.84 -7.36
CA TYR A 78 -1.85 -13.11 -6.64
C TYR A 78 -1.62 -14.29 -7.60
N ASN A 79 -0.65 -15.13 -7.28
CA ASN A 79 -0.44 -16.40 -7.96
C ASN A 79 -1.13 -17.52 -7.18
N VAL A 80 -2.30 -17.93 -7.66
CA VAL A 80 -3.12 -19.00 -7.07
C VAL A 80 -2.39 -20.34 -6.97
N PHE A 81 -1.44 -20.63 -7.86
CA PHE A 81 -0.71 -21.90 -7.88
C PHE A 81 0.43 -21.95 -6.87
N GLN A 82 1.02 -20.79 -6.58
CA GLN A 82 2.12 -20.68 -5.62
C GLN A 82 1.65 -20.19 -4.25
N GLY A 83 0.40 -19.72 -4.15
CA GLY A 83 -0.10 -19.05 -2.95
C GLY A 83 0.69 -17.78 -2.63
N THR A 84 1.33 -17.15 -3.62
CA THR A 84 2.19 -15.97 -3.41
C THR A 84 1.50 -14.71 -3.90
N PHE A 85 1.79 -13.59 -3.25
CA PHE A 85 1.30 -12.28 -3.66
C PHE A 85 2.41 -11.24 -3.65
N ARG A 86 2.18 -10.19 -4.45
CA ARG A 86 3.01 -8.98 -4.47
C ARG A 86 2.10 -7.76 -4.60
N ILE A 87 2.24 -6.83 -3.68
CA ILE A 87 1.55 -5.53 -3.68
C ILE A 87 2.62 -4.45 -3.77
N ALA A 88 2.40 -3.45 -4.61
CA ALA A 88 3.26 -2.27 -4.71
C ALA A 88 2.40 -1.02 -4.56
N VAL A 89 2.77 -0.14 -3.65
CA VAL A 89 2.12 1.16 -3.44
C VAL A 89 3.15 2.24 -3.61
N GLU A 90 2.81 3.26 -4.39
CA GLU A 90 3.64 4.43 -4.57
C GLU A 90 2.87 5.67 -4.11
N ALA A 91 3.55 6.53 -3.36
CA ALA A 91 3.00 7.79 -2.88
C ALA A 91 4.05 8.88 -2.95
N SER A 92 3.60 10.08 -3.27
CA SER A 92 4.41 11.29 -3.33
C SER A 92 3.90 12.30 -2.31
N THR A 93 4.79 12.81 -1.48
CA THR A 93 4.46 13.78 -0.43
C THR A 93 5.27 15.05 -0.62
N GLN A 94 4.58 16.17 -0.81
CA GLN A 94 5.22 17.47 -0.79
C GLN A 94 5.60 17.82 0.66
N MET A 95 6.89 17.82 0.94
CA MET A 95 7.42 18.11 2.27
C MET A 95 7.74 19.58 2.46
N ILE A 96 8.17 20.26 1.39
CA ILE A 96 8.42 21.70 1.38
C ILE A 96 7.72 22.27 0.15
N ALA A 97 6.87 23.27 0.36
CA ALA A 97 6.19 23.94 -0.74
C ALA A 97 7.17 24.73 -1.63
N PRO A 98 6.93 24.80 -2.94
CA PRO A 98 7.70 25.68 -3.82
C PRO A 98 7.51 27.15 -3.40
N ASP A 99 8.60 27.91 -3.38
CA ASP A 99 8.58 29.36 -3.16
C ASP A 99 9.16 30.07 -4.38
N ARG A 100 8.26 30.57 -5.23
CA ARG A 100 8.63 31.30 -6.44
C ARG A 100 9.33 32.63 -6.17
N ARG A 101 9.18 33.22 -4.97
CA ARG A 101 9.85 34.50 -4.64
C ARG A 101 11.34 34.30 -4.39
N ARG A 102 11.74 33.07 -4.05
CA ARG A 102 13.12 32.69 -3.73
C ARG A 102 13.71 31.71 -4.74
N GLU A 103 13.03 31.52 -5.88
CA GLU A 103 13.38 30.53 -6.91
C GLU A 103 13.59 29.12 -6.32
N PHE A 104 12.83 28.79 -5.27
CA PHE A 104 12.94 27.52 -4.57
C PHE A 104 11.89 26.53 -5.10
N PRO A 105 12.29 25.40 -5.72
CA PRO A 105 11.37 24.46 -6.35
C PRO A 105 10.54 23.64 -5.35
N GLY A 106 10.83 23.72 -4.05
CA GLY A 106 10.21 22.87 -3.04
C GLY A 106 10.98 21.57 -2.81
N CYS A 107 10.32 20.61 -2.16
CA CYS A 107 10.80 19.24 -2.00
C CYS A 107 9.60 18.30 -2.01
N VAL A 108 9.68 17.26 -2.85
CA VAL A 108 8.72 16.16 -2.90
C VAL A 108 9.46 14.86 -2.64
N LEU A 109 9.03 14.14 -1.61
CA LEU A 109 9.51 12.79 -1.31
C LEU A 109 8.64 11.76 -2.02
N ARG A 110 9.30 10.75 -2.57
CA ARG A 110 8.68 9.54 -3.09
C ARG A 110 8.82 8.43 -2.07
N ARG A 111 7.72 7.74 -1.78
CA ARG A 111 7.67 6.49 -1.03
C ARG A 111 7.19 5.38 -1.94
N VAL A 112 7.87 4.25 -1.91
CA VAL A 112 7.46 3.01 -2.56
C VAL A 112 7.43 1.90 -1.53
N ASP A 113 6.25 1.36 -1.26
CA ASP A 113 6.08 0.11 -0.49
C ASP A 113 5.98 -1.06 -1.45
N VAL A 114 6.71 -2.12 -1.15
CA VAL A 114 6.56 -3.43 -1.79
C VAL A 114 6.32 -4.46 -0.70
N ILE A 115 5.17 -5.14 -0.76
CA ILE A 115 4.82 -6.25 0.13
C ILE A 115 4.79 -7.52 -0.70
N GLU A 116 5.63 -8.49 -0.33
CA GLU A 116 5.69 -9.81 -0.96
C GLU A 116 5.45 -10.89 0.07
N GLY A 117 4.57 -11.84 -0.21
CA GLY A 117 4.24 -12.86 0.76
C GLY A 117 3.68 -14.14 0.19
N ALA A 118 3.48 -15.10 1.08
CA ALA A 118 2.87 -16.39 0.81
C ALA A 118 1.76 -16.66 1.83
N VAL A 119 0.61 -17.11 1.33
CA VAL A 119 -0.54 -17.48 2.17
C VAL A 119 -0.35 -18.87 2.75
N THR A 120 -0.88 -19.08 3.94
CA THR A 120 -1.02 -20.41 4.55
C THR A 120 -2.47 -20.84 4.48
N SER A 121 -2.71 -22.08 4.08
CA SER A 121 -4.05 -22.68 4.02
C SER A 121 -4.12 -23.91 4.92
N SER A 122 -5.28 -24.14 5.56
CA SER A 122 -5.57 -25.42 6.18
C SER A 122 -5.99 -26.41 5.09
N ALA A 123 -5.03 -27.03 4.42
CA ALA A 123 -5.32 -28.23 3.65
C ALA A 123 -5.25 -29.42 4.60
N ASP A 124 -6.35 -30.16 4.76
CA ASP A 124 -6.27 -31.52 5.28
C ASP A 124 -5.24 -32.29 4.45
N ALA A 125 -4.36 -33.01 5.15
CA ALA A 125 -3.18 -33.65 4.60
C ALA A 125 -3.45 -34.41 3.28
N GLY A 126 -2.76 -34.02 2.19
CA GLY A 126 -2.51 -34.94 1.08
C GLY A 126 -2.82 -34.49 -0.35
N ALA A 127 -3.26 -33.27 -0.63
CA ALA A 127 -3.42 -32.82 -2.01
C ALA A 127 -2.89 -31.40 -2.19
N MET A 128 -1.82 -31.25 -2.98
CA MET A 128 -1.53 -30.01 -3.69
C MET A 128 -2.65 -29.81 -4.72
N ALA A 129 -3.78 -29.27 -4.29
CA ALA A 129 -4.93 -29.00 -5.14
C ALA A 129 -5.26 -27.53 -5.03
N ASN A 130 -5.26 -26.90 -6.21
CA ASN A 130 -5.91 -25.65 -6.58
C ASN A 130 -6.76 -25.01 -5.48
N VAL A 131 -6.50 -23.73 -5.21
CA VAL A 131 -7.39 -22.87 -4.42
C VAL A 131 -8.73 -22.76 -5.16
N ASP A 132 -9.58 -23.78 -5.04
CA ASP A 132 -11.00 -23.73 -5.40
C ASP A 132 -11.75 -22.92 -4.33
N ALA A 133 -13.01 -22.56 -4.63
CA ALA A 133 -13.94 -21.76 -3.82
C ALA A 133 -14.35 -22.38 -2.45
N GLY A 134 -13.42 -23.05 -1.77
CA GLY A 134 -13.55 -23.63 -0.43
C GLY A 134 -12.23 -23.71 0.34
N THR A 135 -11.07 -23.35 -0.25
CA THR A 135 -9.80 -23.32 0.49
C THR A 135 -9.79 -22.15 1.45
N VAL A 136 -9.86 -22.45 2.75
CA VAL A 136 -9.75 -21.44 3.80
C VAL A 136 -8.29 -21.07 4.02
N LEU A 137 -7.95 -19.83 3.66
CA LEU A 137 -6.69 -19.22 4.07
C LEU A 137 -6.71 -19.00 5.59
N THR A 138 -5.66 -19.47 6.27
CA THR A 138 -5.53 -19.36 7.73
C THR A 138 -4.62 -18.22 8.15
N GLY A 139 -3.77 -17.74 7.24
CA GLY A 139 -2.78 -16.72 7.53
C GLY A 139 -1.88 -16.43 6.33
N PHE A 140 -0.83 -15.63 6.56
CA PHE A 140 0.24 -15.42 5.60
C PHE A 140 1.53 -14.99 6.29
N GLN A 141 2.65 -15.19 5.61
CA GLN A 141 3.93 -14.57 5.93
C GLN A 141 4.32 -13.63 4.79
N ALA A 142 4.84 -12.46 5.12
CA ALA A 142 5.26 -11.48 4.12
C ALA A 142 6.50 -10.69 4.54
N GLN A 143 7.14 -10.09 3.56
CA GLN A 143 8.18 -9.08 3.72
C GLN A 143 7.69 -7.79 3.08
N GLU A 144 7.77 -6.70 3.83
CA GLU A 144 7.55 -5.35 3.31
C GLU A 144 8.89 -4.63 3.23
N THR A 145 9.12 -3.98 2.09
CA THR A 145 10.21 -3.04 1.90
C THR A 145 9.64 -1.68 1.54
N ILE A 146 9.95 -0.68 2.37
CA ILE A 146 9.57 0.70 2.17
C ILE A 146 10.81 1.47 1.72
N ALA A 147 10.81 1.96 0.49
CA ALA A 147 11.88 2.79 -0.05
C ALA A 147 11.45 4.26 -0.06
N TYR A 148 12.33 5.14 0.43
CA TYR A 148 12.19 6.58 0.41
C TYR A 148 13.24 7.20 -0.50
N GLY A 149 12.83 8.16 -1.31
CA GLY A 149 13.71 8.93 -2.19
C GLY A 149 13.21 10.34 -2.42
N THR A 150 14.03 11.15 -3.09
CA THR A 150 13.61 12.48 -3.57
C THR A 150 13.02 12.33 -4.97
N GLU A 151 11.79 12.77 -5.17
CA GLU A 151 11.15 12.83 -6.49
C GLU A 151 11.54 14.10 -7.24
N SER A 152 11.50 15.23 -6.52
CA SER A 152 11.86 16.54 -7.06
C SER A 152 12.29 17.51 -5.96
N GLY A 153 13.06 18.54 -6.36
CA GLY A 153 13.50 19.60 -5.46
C GLY A 153 14.69 19.23 -4.57
N ASP A 154 14.97 20.06 -3.57
CA ASP A 154 16.04 19.83 -2.58
C ASP A 154 15.43 19.47 -1.22
N CYS A 155 15.57 18.20 -0.85
CA CYS A 155 15.08 17.66 0.40
C CYS A 155 16.16 17.62 1.50
N SER A 156 17.35 18.18 1.26
CA SER A 156 18.43 18.26 2.27
C SER A 156 18.00 18.88 3.62
N PRO A 157 17.06 19.84 3.70
CA PRO A 157 16.60 20.36 4.99
C PRO A 157 15.83 19.34 5.84
N LEU A 158 15.37 18.24 5.25
CA LEU A 158 14.68 17.13 5.93
C LEU A 158 15.65 16.04 6.39
N ILE A 159 16.94 16.19 6.07
CA ILE A 159 18.00 15.26 6.43
C ILE A 159 18.77 15.83 7.61
N GLY A 160 18.87 15.09 8.71
CA GLY A 160 19.55 15.57 9.91
C GLY A 160 19.25 14.75 11.17
N VAL A 161 19.64 15.31 12.32
CA VAL A 161 19.54 14.65 13.63
C VAL A 161 18.24 14.98 14.39
N GLY A 162 17.36 15.79 13.81
CA GLY A 162 16.10 16.18 14.43
C GLY A 162 15.09 15.01 14.47
N GLY A 163 14.25 14.96 15.49
CA GLY A 163 13.17 13.97 15.55
C GLY A 163 12.25 14.05 14.33
N GLY A 164 11.98 12.92 13.69
CA GLY A 164 11.19 12.84 12.45
C GLY A 164 11.97 13.13 11.15
N GLN A 165 13.27 13.42 11.22
CA GLN A 165 14.14 13.61 10.06
C GLN A 165 14.78 12.30 9.60
N ALA A 166 15.08 12.23 8.30
CA ALA A 166 15.87 11.12 7.74
C ALA A 166 17.34 11.38 8.07
N PHE A 167 18.12 10.35 8.31
CA PHE A 167 19.58 10.52 8.34
C PHE A 167 20.19 10.42 6.94
N ALA A 168 19.51 9.78 6.00
CA ALA A 168 19.94 9.65 4.62
C ALA A 168 18.72 9.48 3.69
N LEU A 169 18.82 10.05 2.50
CA LEU A 169 17.97 9.74 1.34
C LEU A 169 18.89 9.48 0.14
N PRO A 170 18.62 8.48 -0.72
CA PRO A 170 17.56 7.47 -0.58
C PRO A 170 17.84 6.51 0.60
N CYS A 171 16.77 5.95 1.16
CA CYS A 171 16.87 4.97 2.25
C CYS A 171 15.71 3.97 2.21
N THR A 172 15.81 2.93 3.03
CA THR A 172 14.87 1.82 3.11
C THR A 172 14.57 1.40 4.54
N VAL A 173 13.33 0.96 4.77
CA VAL A 173 12.88 0.28 6.00
C VAL A 173 12.28 -1.06 5.60
N GLY A 174 12.66 -2.13 6.30
CA GLY A 174 12.17 -3.48 6.04
C GLY A 174 11.37 -4.03 7.21
N TYR A 175 10.26 -4.70 6.94
CA TYR A 175 9.46 -5.42 7.93
C TYR A 175 9.26 -6.88 7.52
N ARG A 176 9.28 -7.78 8.51
CA ARG A 176 8.75 -9.13 8.39
C ARG A 176 7.37 -9.17 9.03
N MET A 177 6.40 -9.69 8.30
CA MET A 177 5.01 -9.77 8.71
C MET A 177 4.58 -11.22 8.90
N GLU A 178 3.85 -11.45 9.98
CA GLU A 178 3.13 -12.70 10.24
C GLU A 178 1.67 -12.33 10.46
N ALA A 179 0.77 -13.03 9.78
CA ALA A 179 -0.64 -12.73 9.82
C ALA A 179 -1.47 -13.98 10.09
N THR A 180 -2.47 -13.84 10.95
CA THR A 180 -3.43 -14.90 11.27
C THR A 180 -4.84 -14.41 10.95
N ARG A 181 -5.66 -15.27 10.35
CA ARG A 181 -7.06 -14.95 10.07
C ARG A 181 -7.84 -14.83 11.39
N VAL A 182 -8.56 -13.73 11.54
CA VAL A 182 -9.37 -13.40 12.73
C VAL A 182 -10.85 -13.22 12.42
N GLY A 183 -11.24 -13.24 11.14
CA GLY A 183 -12.63 -13.11 10.74
C GLY A 183 -12.87 -13.43 9.27
N PRO A 184 -14.15 -13.55 8.88
CA PRO A 184 -14.57 -13.68 7.50
C PRO A 184 -14.25 -12.43 6.69
#